data_AF-A0A7U6KD37-F1
#
_entry.id   AF-A0A7U6KD37-F1
#
_cell.length_a   1.000
_cell.length_b   1.000
_cell.length_c   1.000
_cell.angle_alpha   90.00
_cell.angle_beta   90.00
_cell.angle_gamma   90.00
#
_symmetry.space_group_name_H-M   'P 1'
#
loop_
_entity.id
_entity.type
_entity.pdbx_description
1 polymer ?
#
loop_
_entity_poly.entity_id
_entity_poly.type
_entity_poly.pdbx_seq_one_letter_code
_entity_poly.pdbx_strand_id
1 'polypeptide(L)'
;MGKVLIYLVTIICAIVGLSTFRRIRANMKYLFKWINDGYLTVYKRQAKWKRYGMNLFGVLSVIFATLITYERTLRLTDRRVDGEFFLLFIGITIVVLFLIYLVLGILFEIVIVLDKIVNAMRKTMITTKILVSFGILAVYLGVALYSAKEIKECIWVCYIGLMISYILNIQVLMKIVSNPMCFLRDSKTFRYADKHQQNRDGVIIILGAIFVLCMLILNLYLAVIFIRFSSKGAYLCSSGQPITNWSLFYYTVISFTTIGYGDIVPTNIPSQFMAIVISVTSVLCLIIFMSSILGIKDKLSKQGEES
;
A
#
# COMPACT_ATOMS: atom_id res chain seq x y z
N MET A 1 -37.50 -9.75 29.40
CA MET A 1 -36.33 -10.66 29.41
C MET A 1 -35.28 -10.32 28.34
N GLY A 2 -35.60 -10.12 27.06
CA GLY A 2 -34.61 -9.88 26.01
C GLY A 2 -33.69 -8.66 26.20
N LYS A 3 -34.21 -7.51 26.67
CA LYS A 3 -33.39 -6.30 26.93
C LYS A 3 -32.34 -6.54 28.03
N VAL A 4 -32.73 -7.23 29.10
CA VAL A 4 -31.82 -7.57 30.22
C VAL A 4 -30.70 -8.48 29.73
N LEU A 5 -31.00 -9.46 28.87
CA LEU A 5 -30.03 -10.36 28.27
C LEU A 5 -29.01 -9.60 27.38
N ILE A 6 -29.47 -8.65 26.57
CA ILE A 6 -28.59 -7.82 25.72
C ILE A 6 -27.65 -6.97 26.57
N TYR A 7 -28.14 -6.31 27.62
CA TYR A 7 -27.28 -5.54 28.53
C TYR A 7 -26.25 -6.43 29.23
N LEU A 8 -26.66 -7.60 29.71
CA LEU A 8 -25.76 -8.57 30.37
C LEU A 8 -24.65 -9.05 29.42
N VAL A 9 -25.00 -9.44 28.19
CA VAL A 9 -24.02 -9.89 27.19
C VAL A 9 -23.06 -8.77 26.80
N THR A 10 -23.56 -7.53 26.67
CA THR A 10 -22.72 -6.38 26.30
C THR A 10 -21.75 -6.01 27.42
N ILE A 11 -22.18 -6.09 28.69
CA ILE A 11 -21.32 -5.88 29.86
C ILE A 11 -20.26 -6.98 29.97
N ILE A 12 -20.63 -8.24 29.76
CA ILE A 12 -19.67 -9.36 29.78
C ILE A 12 -18.64 -9.20 28.65
N CYS A 13 -19.07 -8.88 27.43
CA CYS A 13 -18.16 -8.59 26.31
C CYS A 13 -17.26 -7.37 26.57
N ALA A 14 -17.77 -6.33 27.22
CA ALA A 14 -16.98 -5.16 27.60
C ALA A 14 -15.92 -5.49 28.66
N ILE A 15 -16.26 -6.32 29.66
CA ILE A 15 -15.33 -6.78 30.71
C ILE A 15 -14.25 -7.70 30.11
N VAL A 16 -14.62 -8.61 29.20
CA VAL A 16 -13.66 -9.45 28.46
C VAL A 16 -12.76 -8.57 27.59
N GLY A 17 -13.32 -7.55 26.91
CA GLY A 17 -12.57 -6.54 26.17
C GLY A 17 -11.56 -5.78 27.04
N LEU A 18 -11.96 -5.38 28.25
CA LEU A 18 -11.09 -4.73 29.25
C LEU A 18 -9.97 -5.65 29.76
N SER A 19 -10.23 -6.95 29.93
CA SER A 19 -9.17 -7.92 30.29
C SER A 19 -8.15 -8.11 29.15
N THR A 20 -8.62 -8.02 27.91
CA THR A 20 -7.78 -8.05 26.71
C THR A 20 -6.97 -6.75 26.56
N PHE A 21 -7.45 -5.64 27.13
CA PHE A 21 -6.80 -4.32 27.07
C PHE A 21 -5.38 -4.32 27.63
N ARG A 22 -5.08 -5.10 28.68
CA ARG A 22 -3.70 -5.22 29.20
C ARG A 22 -2.76 -5.88 28.18
N ARG A 23 -3.22 -6.93 27.49
CA ARG A 23 -2.46 -7.62 26.43
C ARG A 23 -2.33 -6.75 25.18
N ILE A 24 -3.40 -6.05 24.80
CA ILE A 24 -3.41 -5.05 23.71
C ILE A 24 -2.45 -3.91 24.03
N ARG A 25 -2.39 -3.42 25.26
CA ARG A 25 -1.47 -2.35 25.67
C ARG A 25 0.00 -2.75 25.54
N ALA A 26 0.34 -3.98 25.92
CA ALA A 26 1.68 -4.52 25.71
C ALA A 26 1.99 -4.61 24.21
N ASN A 27 1.10 -5.21 23.41
CA ASN A 27 1.27 -5.31 21.96
C ASN A 27 1.35 -3.94 21.27
N MET A 28 0.58 -2.95 21.73
CA MET A 28 0.63 -1.58 21.24
C MET A 28 1.98 -0.93 21.55
N LYS A 29 2.52 -1.09 22.77
CA LYS A 29 3.88 -0.59 23.09
C LYS A 29 4.93 -1.21 22.18
N TYR A 30 4.84 -2.52 21.93
CA TYR A 30 5.71 -3.19 20.97
C TYR A 30 5.53 -2.64 19.56
N LEU A 31 4.30 -2.44 19.09
CA LEU A 31 4.00 -1.87 17.78
C LEU A 31 4.59 -0.46 17.63
N PHE A 32 4.39 0.43 18.60
CA PHE A 32 4.94 1.79 18.55
C PHE A 32 6.48 1.79 18.59
N LYS A 33 7.09 0.96 19.42
CA LYS A 33 8.55 0.82 19.44
C LYS A 33 9.04 0.33 18.08
N TRP A 34 8.40 -0.70 17.54
CA TRP A 34 8.74 -1.29 16.25
C TRP A 34 8.60 -0.29 15.09
N ILE A 35 7.52 0.48 15.06
CA ILE A 35 7.32 1.57 14.10
C ILE A 35 8.44 2.62 14.22
N ASN A 36 8.73 3.10 15.42
CA ASN A 36 9.76 4.11 15.65
C ASN A 36 11.16 3.61 15.24
N ASP A 37 11.47 2.35 15.54
CA ASP A 37 12.71 1.71 15.13
C ASP A 37 12.81 1.63 13.60
N GLY A 38 11.69 1.36 12.90
CA GLY A 38 11.59 1.41 11.45
C GLY A 38 11.92 2.78 10.87
N TYR A 39 11.29 3.85 11.38
CA TYR A 39 11.61 5.23 11.00
C TYR A 39 13.09 5.56 11.18
N LEU A 40 13.64 5.25 12.36
CA LEU A 40 15.03 5.56 12.72
C LEU A 40 16.02 4.80 11.84
N THR A 41 15.73 3.54 11.54
CA THR A 41 16.60 2.66 10.78
C THR A 41 16.65 3.06 9.30
N VAL A 42 15.50 3.34 8.68
CA VAL A 42 15.49 3.88 7.30
C VAL A 42 16.24 5.20 7.25
N TYR A 43 15.95 6.12 8.18
CA TYR A 43 16.58 7.44 8.21
C TYR A 43 18.10 7.35 8.33
N LYS A 44 18.61 6.54 9.28
CA LYS A 44 20.06 6.35 9.49
C LYS A 44 20.74 5.63 8.33
N ARG A 45 20.07 4.72 7.62
CA ARG A 45 20.65 4.01 6.46
C ARG A 45 20.83 4.89 5.23
N GLN A 46 20.07 5.97 5.08
CA GLN A 46 20.18 6.85 3.91
C GLN A 46 21.40 7.76 3.98
N ALA A 47 21.97 8.09 2.81
CA ALA A 47 22.99 9.13 2.66
C ALA A 47 22.43 10.51 3.05
N LYS A 48 23.30 11.43 3.48
CA LYS A 48 22.90 12.77 3.99
C LYS A 48 21.91 13.51 3.06
N TRP A 49 22.20 13.57 1.76
CA TRP A 49 21.32 14.22 0.77
C TRP A 49 19.92 13.58 0.69
N LYS A 50 19.83 12.25 0.77
CA LYS A 50 18.55 11.52 0.77
C LYS A 50 17.75 11.78 2.05
N ARG A 51 18.42 11.98 3.20
CA ARG A 51 17.76 12.33 4.48
C ARG A 51 17.08 13.70 4.42
N TYR A 52 17.72 14.69 3.81
CA TYR A 52 17.09 16.01 3.60
C TYR A 52 15.83 15.89 2.75
N GLY A 53 15.87 15.10 1.66
CA GLY A 53 14.69 14.82 0.85
C GLY A 53 13.55 14.15 1.63
N MET A 54 13.87 13.16 2.47
CA MET A 54 12.86 12.50 3.33
C MET A 54 12.23 13.47 4.35
N ASN A 55 13.03 14.33 4.98
CA ASN A 55 12.52 15.33 5.93
C ASN A 55 11.60 16.34 5.22
N LEU A 56 12.02 16.83 4.05
CA LEU A 56 11.22 17.75 3.25
C LEU A 56 9.89 17.11 2.84
N PHE A 57 9.93 15.87 2.34
CA PHE A 57 8.72 15.12 2.00
C PHE A 57 7.79 14.94 3.22
N GLY A 58 8.34 14.62 4.38
CA GLY A 58 7.58 14.50 5.63
C GLY A 58 6.86 15.80 5.99
N VAL A 59 7.57 16.93 6.00
CA VAL A 59 6.97 18.24 6.29
C VAL A 59 5.89 18.60 5.28
N LEU A 60 6.16 18.43 3.98
CA LEU A 60 5.17 18.70 2.93
C LEU A 60 3.92 17.82 3.08
N SER A 61 4.09 16.54 3.46
CA SER A 61 2.96 15.63 3.68
C SER A 61 2.07 16.05 4.85
N VAL A 62 2.67 16.59 5.93
CA VAL A 62 1.94 17.12 7.08
C VAL A 62 1.18 18.38 6.70
N ILE A 63 1.83 19.33 6.04
CA ILE A 63 1.18 20.56 5.54
C ILE A 63 -0.01 20.19 4.65
N PHE A 64 0.21 19.30 3.68
CA PHE A 64 -0.85 18.89 2.76
C PHE A 64 -2.02 18.20 3.48
N ALA A 65 -1.74 17.31 4.43
CA ALA A 65 -2.77 16.68 5.26
C ALA A 65 -3.58 17.70 6.08
N THR A 66 -2.92 18.71 6.64
CA THR A 66 -3.61 19.79 7.37
C THR A 66 -4.50 20.64 6.45
N LEU A 67 -4.05 20.94 5.23
CA LEU A 67 -4.86 21.69 4.25
C LEU A 67 -6.09 20.89 3.78
N ILE A 68 -5.92 19.59 3.49
CA ILE A 68 -7.04 18.71 3.13
C ILE A 68 -8.06 18.64 4.26
N THR A 69 -7.60 18.43 5.49
CA THR A 69 -8.50 18.32 6.66
C THR A 69 -9.22 19.62 6.94
N TYR A 70 -8.56 20.77 6.76
CA TYR A 70 -9.19 22.08 6.86
C TYR A 70 -10.32 22.25 5.84
N GLU A 71 -10.05 22.02 4.56
CA GLU A 71 -11.05 22.21 3.51
C GLU A 71 -12.24 21.25 3.67
N ARG A 72 -11.97 19.99 4.06
CA ARG A 72 -13.03 19.00 4.30
C ARG A 72 -13.90 19.39 5.49
N THR A 73 -13.31 19.86 6.59
CA THR A 73 -14.04 20.35 7.77
C THR A 73 -14.87 21.58 7.41
N LEU A 74 -14.34 22.47 6.57
CA LEU A 74 -15.03 23.66 6.12
C LEU A 74 -16.27 23.30 5.29
N ARG A 75 -16.17 22.29 4.42
CA ARG A 75 -17.32 21.76 3.66
C ARG A 75 -18.34 21.04 4.55
N LEU A 76 -17.90 20.37 5.61
CA LEU A 76 -18.80 19.67 6.56
C LEU A 76 -19.58 20.64 7.46
N THR A 77 -19.04 21.83 7.72
CA THR A 77 -19.67 22.85 8.57
C THR A 77 -20.39 23.92 7.75
N ASP A 78 -20.77 23.62 6.49
CA ASP A 78 -21.41 24.56 5.56
C ASP A 78 -20.68 25.92 5.46
N ARG A 79 -19.34 25.88 5.49
CA ARG A 79 -18.43 27.04 5.47
C ARG A 79 -18.54 27.99 6.66
N ARG A 80 -19.13 27.57 7.78
CA ARG A 80 -19.13 28.34 9.03
C ARG A 80 -17.86 28.06 9.83
N VAL A 81 -17.26 29.12 10.36
CA VAL A 81 -16.04 29.07 11.16
C VAL A 81 -16.40 29.43 12.60
N ASP A 82 -17.05 28.49 13.27
CA ASP A 82 -17.51 28.62 14.66
C ASP A 82 -16.66 27.74 15.61
N GLY A 83 -16.94 27.75 16.92
CA GLY A 83 -16.22 26.91 17.89
C GLY A 83 -16.25 25.41 17.57
N GLU A 84 -17.38 24.92 17.03
CA GLU A 84 -17.54 23.51 16.59
C GLU A 84 -16.60 23.16 15.43
N PHE A 85 -16.38 24.09 14.51
CA PHE A 85 -15.45 23.91 13.39
C PHE A 85 -14.03 23.64 13.90
N PHE A 86 -13.55 24.42 14.86
CA PHE A 86 -12.19 24.27 15.40
C PHE A 86 -12.00 22.92 16.12
N LEU A 87 -12.98 22.50 16.92
CA LEU A 87 -12.95 21.21 17.61
C LEU A 87 -12.93 20.04 16.62
N LEU A 88 -13.78 20.10 15.60
CA LEU A 88 -13.89 19.07 14.57
C LEU A 88 -12.62 19.01 13.72
N PHE A 89 -12.08 20.17 13.33
CA PHE A 89 -10.83 20.26 12.56
C PHE A 89 -9.66 19.64 13.33
N ILE A 90 -9.42 20.06 14.58
CA ILE A 90 -8.33 19.53 15.41
C ILE A 90 -8.47 18.02 15.59
N GLY A 91 -9.68 17.54 15.89
CA GLY A 91 -9.96 16.12 16.06
C GLY A 91 -9.64 15.31 14.81
N ILE A 92 -10.14 15.73 13.64
CA ILE A 92 -9.88 15.04 12.36
C ILE A 92 -8.39 15.10 12.02
N THR A 93 -7.73 16.25 12.17
CA THR A 93 -6.31 16.39 11.84
C THR A 93 -5.44 15.47 12.69
N ILE A 94 -5.70 15.35 14.00
CA ILE A 94 -4.96 14.43 14.88
C ILE A 94 -5.13 12.98 14.40
N VAL A 95 -6.36 12.57 14.09
CA VAL A 95 -6.65 11.20 13.60
C VAL A 95 -5.94 10.93 12.28
N VAL A 96 -5.98 11.88 11.33
CA VAL A 96 -5.34 11.73 10.01
C VAL A 96 -3.82 11.66 10.15
N LEU A 97 -3.19 12.52 10.95
CA LEU A 97 -1.74 12.48 11.19
C LEU A 97 -1.32 11.18 11.88
N PHE A 98 -2.13 10.68 12.82
CA PHE A 98 -1.89 9.40 13.48
C PHE A 98 -1.96 8.23 12.49
N LEU A 99 -2.96 8.22 11.60
CA LEU A 99 -3.06 7.20 10.55
C LEU A 99 -1.87 7.25 9.59
N ILE A 100 -1.45 8.45 9.16
CA ILE A 100 -0.26 8.62 8.31
C ILE A 100 0.98 8.07 9.01
N TYR A 101 1.18 8.37 10.29
CA TYR A 101 2.29 7.86 11.08
C TYR A 101 2.31 6.33 11.13
N LEU A 102 1.16 5.69 11.36
CA LEU A 102 1.05 4.22 11.40
C LEU A 102 1.34 3.60 10.03
N VAL A 103 0.72 4.11 8.96
CA VAL A 103 0.86 3.55 7.60
C VAL A 103 2.31 3.67 7.11
N LEU A 104 2.93 4.85 7.24
CA LEU A 104 4.32 5.07 6.87
C LEU A 104 5.28 4.25 7.74
N GLY A 105 4.96 4.08 9.03
CA GLY A 105 5.74 3.27 9.96
C GLY A 105 5.82 1.80 9.57
N ILE A 106 4.66 1.21 9.29
CA ILE A 106 4.56 -0.18 8.81
C ILE A 106 5.30 -0.34 7.49
N LEU A 107 5.17 0.64 6.58
CA LEU A 107 5.84 0.63 5.29
C LEU A 107 7.36 0.61 5.43
N PHE A 108 7.94 1.49 6.25
CA PHE A 108 9.39 1.56 6.44
C PHE A 108 9.96 0.26 6.96
N GLU A 109 9.23 -0.43 7.83
CA GLU A 109 9.66 -1.70 8.37
C GLU A 109 9.64 -2.83 7.33
N ILE A 110 8.59 -2.91 6.51
CA ILE A 110 8.55 -3.83 5.34
C ILE A 110 9.75 -3.56 4.43
N VAL A 111 10.04 -2.29 4.16
CA VAL A 111 11.18 -1.88 3.31
C VAL A 111 12.52 -2.29 3.92
N ILE A 112 12.74 -2.11 5.22
CA ILE A 112 13.99 -2.49 5.89
C ILE A 112 14.23 -4.00 5.77
N VAL A 113 13.20 -4.81 6.01
CA VAL A 113 13.36 -6.26 5.98
C VAL A 113 13.60 -6.74 4.55
N LEU A 114 12.83 -6.24 3.57
CA LEU A 114 13.06 -6.53 2.16
C LEU A 114 14.48 -6.14 1.73
N ASP A 115 14.96 -4.98 2.16
CA ASP A 115 16.30 -4.52 1.84
C ASP A 115 17.38 -5.40 2.48
N LYS A 116 17.23 -5.79 3.76
CA LYS A 116 18.18 -6.68 4.44
C LYS A 116 18.30 -8.03 3.71
N ILE A 117 17.17 -8.60 3.32
CA ILE A 117 17.10 -9.89 2.63
C ILE A 117 17.73 -9.80 1.24
N VAL A 118 17.44 -8.74 0.47
CA VAL A 118 17.90 -8.66 -0.92
C VAL A 118 19.31 -8.08 -1.05
N ASN A 119 19.72 -7.14 -0.20
CA ASN A 119 21.10 -6.62 -0.21
C ASN A 119 22.14 -7.63 0.28
N ALA A 120 21.74 -8.64 1.05
CA ALA A 120 22.60 -9.79 1.35
C ALA A 120 23.05 -10.53 0.07
N MET A 121 22.29 -10.41 -1.02
CA MET A 121 22.48 -11.18 -2.25
C MET A 121 23.11 -10.38 -3.40
N ARG A 122 22.83 -9.07 -3.49
CA ARG A 122 23.36 -8.20 -4.55
C ARG A 122 23.17 -6.74 -4.14
N LYS A 123 24.25 -5.95 -4.00
CA LYS A 123 24.27 -4.51 -3.67
C LYS A 123 23.30 -3.70 -4.55
N THR A 124 22.01 -3.66 -4.21
CA THR A 124 20.98 -3.12 -5.10
C THR A 124 20.02 -2.26 -4.32
N MET A 125 19.81 -1.03 -4.78
CA MET A 125 19.05 -0.03 -4.02
C MET A 125 17.53 -0.26 -4.08
N ILE A 126 17.03 -1.39 -3.58
CA ILE A 126 15.59 -1.71 -3.57
C ILE A 126 14.83 -0.77 -2.66
N THR A 127 15.39 -0.46 -1.47
CA THR A 127 14.83 0.55 -0.56
C THR A 127 14.44 1.82 -1.30
N THR A 128 15.35 2.40 -2.08
CA THR A 128 15.05 3.67 -2.75
C THR A 128 14.00 3.53 -3.84
N LYS A 129 13.94 2.38 -4.53
CA LYS A 129 12.91 2.15 -5.56
C LYS A 129 11.51 2.12 -4.94
N ILE A 130 11.33 1.38 -3.85
CA ILE A 130 10.05 1.29 -3.13
C ILE A 130 9.66 2.64 -2.54
N LEU A 131 10.61 3.35 -1.92
CA LEU A 131 10.33 4.67 -1.33
C LEU A 131 9.92 5.71 -2.39
N VAL A 132 10.60 5.73 -3.54
CA VAL A 132 10.27 6.65 -4.63
C VAL A 132 8.91 6.28 -5.25
N SER A 133 8.66 5.01 -5.54
CA SER A 133 7.38 4.60 -6.12
C SER A 133 6.22 4.85 -5.17
N PHE A 134 6.40 4.61 -3.87
CA PHE A 134 5.40 4.91 -2.85
C PHE A 134 5.14 6.41 -2.70
N GLY A 135 6.20 7.23 -2.65
CA GLY A 135 6.06 8.68 -2.57
C GLY A 135 5.25 9.25 -3.75
N ILE A 136 5.53 8.79 -4.96
CA ILE A 136 4.76 9.19 -6.16
C ILE A 136 3.28 8.80 -6.01
N LEU A 137 3.00 7.55 -5.66
CA LEU A 137 1.62 7.06 -5.52
C LEU A 137 0.86 7.79 -4.41
N ALA A 138 1.50 8.05 -3.26
CA ALA A 138 0.90 8.75 -2.14
C ALA A 138 0.53 10.20 -2.50
N VAL A 139 1.43 10.93 -3.16
CA VAL A 139 1.17 12.30 -3.62
C VAL A 139 0.04 12.31 -4.65
N TYR A 140 0.11 11.43 -5.65
CA TYR A 140 -0.89 11.39 -6.72
C TYR A 140 -2.28 10.98 -6.22
N LEU A 141 -2.35 10.03 -5.28
CA LEU A 141 -3.60 9.69 -4.60
C LEU A 141 -4.14 10.86 -3.78
N GLY A 142 -3.28 11.56 -3.04
CA GLY A 142 -3.65 12.74 -2.26
C GLY A 142 -4.25 13.84 -3.13
N VAL A 143 -3.58 14.19 -4.23
CA VAL A 143 -4.07 15.21 -5.19
C VAL A 143 -5.37 14.73 -5.86
N ALA A 144 -5.49 13.44 -6.21
CA ALA A 144 -6.71 12.90 -6.83
C ALA A 144 -7.94 12.95 -5.91
N LEU A 145 -7.74 12.86 -4.60
CA LEU A 145 -8.80 12.99 -3.60
C LEU A 145 -9.12 14.46 -3.26
N TYR A 146 -8.17 15.37 -3.50
CA TYR A 146 -8.29 16.80 -3.19
C TYR A 146 -8.87 17.60 -4.35
N SER A 147 -8.21 17.60 -5.52
CA SER A 147 -8.56 18.46 -6.65
C SER A 147 -8.34 17.76 -8.00
N ALA A 148 -9.43 17.39 -8.67
CA ALA A 148 -9.39 16.88 -10.04
C ALA A 148 -8.92 17.93 -11.06
N LYS A 149 -9.01 19.22 -10.72
CA LYS A 149 -8.60 20.33 -11.59
C LYS A 149 -7.08 20.38 -11.75
N GLU A 150 -6.34 20.27 -10.65
CA GLU A 150 -4.88 20.30 -10.65
C GLU A 150 -4.27 19.15 -11.46
N ILE A 151 -4.85 17.94 -11.34
CA ILE A 151 -4.41 16.79 -12.15
C ILE A 151 -4.62 17.05 -13.64
N LYS A 152 -5.73 17.69 -14.00
CA LYS A 152 -6.03 17.98 -15.40
C LYS A 152 -5.03 18.95 -16.02
N GLU A 153 -4.54 19.92 -15.25
CA GLU A 153 -3.53 20.89 -15.68
C GLU A 153 -2.14 20.26 -15.84
N CYS A 154 -1.79 19.28 -14.98
CA CYS A 154 -0.46 18.63 -14.99
C CYS A 154 -0.47 17.18 -15.49
N ILE A 155 -1.45 16.79 -16.31
CA ILE A 155 -1.76 15.39 -16.60
C ILE A 155 -0.59 14.60 -17.22
N TRP A 156 0.22 15.23 -18.08
CA TRP A 156 1.37 14.59 -18.71
C TRP A 156 2.47 14.24 -17.70
N VAL A 157 2.75 15.15 -16.76
CA VAL A 157 3.71 14.93 -15.67
C VAL A 157 3.22 13.80 -14.76
N CYS A 158 1.91 13.76 -14.50
CA CYS A 158 1.26 12.70 -13.75
C CYS A 158 1.44 11.33 -14.43
N TYR A 159 1.24 11.22 -15.75
CA TYR A 159 1.49 9.95 -16.47
C TYR A 159 2.96 9.53 -16.45
N ILE A 160 3.90 10.46 -16.63
CA ILE A 160 5.35 10.16 -16.55
C ILE A 160 5.70 9.61 -15.17
N GLY A 161 5.20 10.24 -14.10
CA GLY A 161 5.42 9.76 -12.73
C GLY A 161 4.82 8.39 -12.48
N LEU A 162 3.60 8.12 -12.97
CA LEU A 162 2.99 6.79 -12.87
C LEU A 162 3.80 5.72 -13.61
N MET A 163 4.28 6.03 -14.82
CA MET A 163 5.14 5.13 -15.60
C MET A 163 6.46 4.83 -14.86
N ILE A 164 7.11 5.85 -14.30
CA ILE A 164 8.31 5.66 -13.47
C ILE A 164 8.00 4.76 -12.27
N SER A 165 6.94 5.06 -11.53
CA SER A 165 6.52 4.26 -10.37
C SER A 165 6.18 2.81 -10.76
N TYR A 166 5.54 2.61 -11.92
CA TYR A 166 5.17 1.29 -12.43
C TYR A 166 6.40 0.46 -12.77
N ILE A 167 7.33 1.04 -13.53
CA ILE A 167 8.60 0.38 -13.90
C ILE A 167 9.40 0.02 -12.64
N LEU A 168 9.48 0.93 -11.66
CA LEU A 168 10.14 0.66 -10.38
C LEU A 168 9.49 -0.51 -9.63
N ASN A 169 8.16 -0.55 -9.55
CA ASN A 169 7.44 -1.63 -8.88
C ASN A 169 7.61 -2.99 -9.59
N ILE A 170 7.56 -3.03 -10.92
CA ILE A 170 7.84 -4.24 -11.71
C ILE A 170 9.29 -4.71 -11.49
N GLN A 171 10.27 -3.79 -11.48
CA GLN A 171 11.66 -4.14 -11.21
C GLN A 171 11.86 -4.70 -9.80
N VAL A 172 11.13 -4.18 -8.80
CA VAL A 172 11.18 -4.71 -7.43
C VAL A 172 10.51 -6.09 -7.38
N LEU A 173 9.31 -6.24 -7.97
CA LEU A 173 8.57 -7.50 -8.01
C LEU A 173 9.39 -8.62 -8.67
N MET A 174 9.93 -8.36 -9.86
CA MET A 174 10.83 -9.29 -10.56
C MET A 174 12.04 -9.65 -9.70
N LYS A 175 12.57 -8.73 -8.91
CA LYS A 175 13.75 -9.01 -8.09
C LYS A 175 13.44 -9.84 -6.85
N ILE A 176 12.28 -9.62 -6.24
CA ILE A 176 11.75 -10.45 -5.14
C ILE A 176 11.50 -11.88 -5.67
N VAL A 177 11.00 -12.01 -6.91
CA VAL A 177 10.48 -13.27 -7.47
C VAL A 177 11.44 -14.01 -8.42
N SER A 178 12.48 -13.37 -8.95
CA SER A 178 13.60 -14.09 -9.58
C SER A 178 14.57 -14.66 -8.54
N ASN A 179 14.50 -14.20 -7.28
CA ASN A 179 15.33 -14.71 -6.18
C ASN A 179 14.63 -15.47 -5.01
N PRO A 180 13.38 -15.96 -5.11
CA PRO A 180 12.75 -16.74 -4.04
C PRO A 180 13.48 -18.09 -3.89
N MET A 181 14.13 -18.55 -4.96
CA MET A 181 14.90 -19.80 -4.99
C MET A 181 16.28 -19.72 -4.31
N CYS A 182 16.81 -18.53 -4.04
CA CYS A 182 18.09 -18.41 -3.34
C CYS A 182 17.95 -18.52 -1.82
N PHE A 183 16.78 -18.18 -1.26
CA PHE A 183 16.52 -18.34 0.16
C PHE A 183 16.47 -19.81 0.61
N LEU A 184 16.13 -20.70 -0.32
CA LEU A 184 16.19 -22.14 -0.10
C LEU A 184 17.53 -22.77 -0.56
N ARG A 185 18.47 -21.99 -1.14
CA ARG A 185 19.74 -22.53 -1.67
C ARG A 185 20.86 -22.48 -0.64
N ASP A 186 20.73 -21.66 0.40
CA ASP A 186 21.77 -21.49 1.41
C ASP A 186 21.43 -22.11 2.77
N SER A 187 20.80 -23.29 2.75
CA SER A 187 20.64 -24.12 3.96
C SER A 187 21.96 -24.58 4.56
N LYS A 188 23.09 -24.35 3.88
CA LYS A 188 24.43 -24.68 4.38
C LYS A 188 25.11 -23.52 5.12
N THR A 189 24.88 -22.26 4.74
CA THR A 189 25.44 -21.09 5.46
C THR A 189 24.50 -20.54 6.55
N PHE A 190 23.19 -20.78 6.45
CA PHE A 190 22.18 -20.34 7.44
C PHE A 190 21.92 -21.36 8.56
N ARG A 191 22.73 -22.43 8.65
CA ARG A 191 22.58 -23.58 9.56
C ARG A 191 22.74 -23.28 11.06
N TYR A 192 22.91 -22.01 11.44
CA TYR A 192 23.07 -21.55 12.83
C TYR A 192 22.01 -20.53 13.27
N ALA A 193 21.07 -20.15 12.40
CA ALA A 193 19.98 -19.25 12.77
C ALA A 193 18.71 -20.03 13.12
N ASP A 194 18.23 -19.81 14.34
CA ASP A 194 17.04 -20.39 14.97
C ASP A 194 15.88 -20.67 13.98
N LYS A 195 15.25 -21.84 14.10
CA LYS A 195 14.08 -22.26 13.30
C LYS A 195 12.91 -21.27 13.36
N HIS A 196 12.84 -20.48 14.45
CA HIS A 196 11.90 -19.37 14.63
C HIS A 196 12.20 -18.13 13.77
N GLN A 197 13.47 -17.86 13.46
CA GLN A 197 13.90 -16.71 12.65
C GLN A 197 13.60 -16.96 11.16
N GLN A 198 13.82 -18.19 10.68
CA GLN A 198 13.56 -18.60 9.30
C GLN A 198 12.08 -18.44 8.89
N ASN A 199 11.15 -18.79 9.80
CA ASN A 199 9.71 -18.69 9.51
C ASN A 199 9.24 -17.23 9.48
N ARG A 200 9.86 -16.34 10.26
CA ARG A 200 9.56 -14.89 10.19
C ARG A 200 10.02 -14.28 8.87
N ASP A 201 11.21 -14.64 8.39
CA ASP A 201 11.76 -14.05 7.17
C ASP A 201 10.91 -14.40 5.93
N GLY A 202 10.42 -15.65 5.84
CA GLY A 202 9.52 -16.08 4.76
C GLY A 202 8.19 -15.32 4.75
N VAL A 203 7.55 -15.15 5.91
CA VAL A 203 6.29 -14.39 6.04
C VAL A 203 6.49 -12.93 5.63
N ILE A 204 7.61 -12.31 5.98
CA ILE A 204 7.87 -10.91 5.66
C ILE A 204 8.16 -10.72 4.15
N ILE A 205 8.77 -11.69 3.48
CA ILE A 205 8.94 -11.66 2.01
C ILE A 205 7.58 -11.71 1.32
N ILE A 206 6.70 -12.63 1.73
CA ILE A 206 5.34 -12.73 1.18
C ILE A 206 4.58 -11.42 1.43
N LEU A 207 4.66 -10.88 2.65
CA LEU A 207 4.07 -9.58 3.00
C LEU A 207 4.61 -8.45 2.10
N GLY A 208 5.90 -8.45 1.82
CA GLY A 208 6.53 -7.48 0.93
C GLY A 208 6.13 -7.64 -0.54
N ALA A 209 5.96 -8.87 -1.02
CA ALA A 209 5.44 -9.14 -2.37
C ALA A 209 3.98 -8.68 -2.52
N ILE A 210 3.14 -8.98 -1.52
CA ILE A 210 1.75 -8.50 -1.44
C ILE A 210 1.74 -6.97 -1.41
N PHE A 211 2.63 -6.34 -0.63
CA PHE A 211 2.73 -4.89 -0.56
C PHE A 211 3.07 -4.27 -1.92
N VAL A 212 4.06 -4.80 -2.64
CA VAL A 212 4.42 -4.34 -4.00
C VAL A 212 3.28 -4.58 -4.99
N LEU A 213 2.55 -5.69 -4.86
CA LEU A 213 1.35 -5.97 -5.66
C LEU A 213 0.26 -4.92 -5.41
N CYS A 214 -0.01 -4.58 -4.15
CA CYS A 214 -0.94 -3.50 -3.80
C CYS A 214 -0.51 -2.17 -4.41
N MET A 215 0.79 -1.86 -4.43
CA MET A 215 1.30 -0.66 -5.09
C MET A 215 1.11 -0.69 -6.61
N LEU A 216 1.23 -1.85 -7.27
CA LEU A 216 0.92 -2.00 -8.70
C LEU A 216 -0.56 -1.76 -8.98
N ILE A 217 -1.46 -2.39 -8.21
CA ILE A 217 -2.91 -2.18 -8.36
C ILE A 217 -3.26 -0.70 -8.14
N LEU A 218 -2.67 -0.06 -7.12
CA LEU A 218 -2.87 1.37 -6.87
C LEU A 218 -2.35 2.25 -8.02
N ASN A 219 -1.23 1.88 -8.63
CA ASN A 219 -0.68 2.58 -9.80
C ASN A 219 -1.64 2.49 -11.01
N LEU A 220 -2.13 1.28 -11.31
CA LEU A 220 -3.12 1.05 -12.36
C LEU A 220 -4.42 1.82 -12.10
N TYR A 221 -4.89 1.84 -10.85
CA TYR A 221 -6.07 2.59 -10.44
C TYR A 221 -5.92 4.10 -10.65
N LEU A 222 -4.78 4.68 -10.28
CA LEU A 222 -4.51 6.10 -10.52
C LEU A 222 -4.49 6.43 -12.01
N ALA A 223 -3.93 5.56 -12.85
CA ALA A 223 -3.97 5.73 -14.30
C ALA A 223 -5.42 5.74 -14.83
N VAL A 224 -6.28 4.85 -14.33
CA VAL A 224 -7.72 4.82 -14.66
C VAL A 224 -8.42 6.11 -14.25
N ILE A 225 -8.14 6.65 -13.05
CA ILE A 225 -8.67 7.95 -12.61
C ILE A 225 -8.21 9.09 -13.53
N PHE A 226 -6.93 9.11 -13.90
CA PHE A 226 -6.40 10.18 -14.74
C PHE A 226 -7.03 10.19 -16.12
N ILE A 227 -7.25 9.01 -16.71
CA ILE A 227 -7.99 8.87 -17.98
C ILE A 227 -9.42 9.40 -17.86
N ARG A 228 -10.08 9.14 -16.72
CA ARG A 228 -11.43 9.66 -16.43
C ARG A 228 -11.46 11.19 -16.34
N PHE A 229 -10.40 11.82 -15.82
CA PHE A 229 -10.27 13.27 -15.78
C PHE A 229 -9.89 13.88 -17.14
N SER A 230 -9.12 13.17 -17.96
CA SER A 230 -8.78 13.61 -19.32
C SER A 230 -9.97 13.58 -20.27
N SER A 231 -10.76 12.50 -20.25
CA SER A 231 -11.83 12.27 -21.21
C SER A 231 -13.17 11.96 -20.53
N LYS A 232 -14.19 12.75 -20.88
CA LYS A 232 -15.56 12.49 -20.43
C LYS A 232 -16.06 11.19 -21.08
N GLY A 233 -16.76 10.37 -20.31
CA GLY A 233 -17.34 9.12 -20.81
C GLY A 233 -16.35 8.00 -21.11
N ALA A 234 -15.08 8.12 -20.69
CA ALA A 234 -14.04 7.09 -20.91
C ALA A 234 -14.40 5.71 -20.35
N TYR A 235 -15.22 5.71 -19.31
CA TYR A 235 -15.80 4.52 -18.73
C TYR A 235 -17.32 4.71 -18.68
N LEU A 236 -18.06 3.65 -18.96
CA LEU A 236 -19.53 3.61 -18.84
C LEU A 236 -19.94 2.50 -17.88
N CYS A 237 -20.98 2.76 -17.09
CA CYS A 237 -21.61 1.75 -16.26
C CYS A 237 -22.92 1.30 -16.91
N SER A 238 -23.10 -0.01 -17.05
CA SER A 238 -24.27 -0.62 -17.70
C SER A 238 -25.58 -0.30 -16.98
N SER A 239 -25.53 0.00 -15.68
CA SER A 239 -26.69 0.42 -14.88
C SER A 239 -27.14 1.87 -15.10
N GLY A 240 -26.38 2.65 -15.88
CA GLY A 240 -26.61 4.09 -16.08
C GLY A 240 -26.23 4.97 -14.88
N GLN A 241 -25.73 4.38 -13.79
CA GLN A 241 -25.29 5.11 -12.60
C GLN A 241 -24.03 5.96 -12.88
N PRO A 242 -23.88 7.12 -12.23
CA PRO A 242 -22.69 7.94 -12.40
C PRO A 242 -21.46 7.22 -11.85
N ILE A 243 -20.39 7.20 -12.67
CA ILE A 243 -19.14 6.57 -12.26
C ILE A 243 -18.46 7.38 -11.17
N THR A 244 -18.25 6.74 -10.03
CA THR A 244 -17.50 7.27 -8.90
C THR A 244 -16.04 6.79 -8.91
N ASN A 245 -15.18 7.45 -8.13
CA ASN A 245 -13.80 6.99 -7.92
C ASN A 245 -13.74 5.59 -7.32
N TRP A 246 -14.74 5.21 -6.52
CA TRP A 246 -14.85 3.86 -5.96
C TRP A 246 -15.23 2.82 -7.01
N SER A 247 -16.15 3.16 -7.91
CA SER A 247 -16.50 2.33 -9.07
C SER A 247 -15.27 2.03 -9.94
N LEU A 248 -14.38 3.02 -10.12
CA LEU A 248 -13.13 2.83 -10.87
C LEU A 248 -12.09 1.98 -10.12
N PHE A 249 -12.07 2.04 -8.79
CA PHE A 249 -11.22 1.16 -7.99
C PHE A 249 -11.70 -0.28 -8.12
N TYR A 250 -13.00 -0.49 -7.95
CA TYR A 250 -13.66 -1.77 -8.17
C TYR A 250 -13.37 -2.30 -9.58
N TYR A 251 -13.58 -1.50 -10.64
CA TYR A 251 -13.24 -1.86 -12.03
C TYR A 251 -11.78 -2.35 -12.14
N THR A 252 -10.85 -1.57 -11.59
CA THR A 252 -9.41 -1.92 -11.63
C THR A 252 -9.15 -3.27 -10.98
N VAL A 253 -9.74 -3.53 -9.81
CA VAL A 253 -9.58 -4.80 -9.09
C VAL A 253 -10.19 -5.96 -9.87
N ILE A 254 -11.44 -5.86 -10.32
CA ILE A 254 -12.11 -6.97 -11.04
C ILE A 254 -11.45 -7.29 -12.39
N SER A 255 -10.92 -6.28 -13.07
CA SER A 255 -10.16 -6.46 -14.31
C SER A 255 -8.79 -7.08 -14.01
N PHE A 256 -8.11 -6.61 -12.96
CA PHE A 256 -6.82 -7.16 -12.53
C PHE A 256 -6.95 -8.61 -12.07
N THR A 257 -8.00 -8.98 -11.35
CA THR A 257 -8.25 -10.37 -10.95
C THR A 257 -8.88 -11.20 -12.06
N THR A 258 -9.01 -10.65 -13.28
CA THR A 258 -9.61 -11.31 -14.45
C THR A 258 -11.02 -11.84 -14.22
N ILE A 259 -11.77 -11.28 -13.25
CA ILE A 259 -13.18 -11.63 -13.01
C ILE A 259 -14.06 -11.00 -14.08
N GLY A 260 -13.85 -9.70 -14.32
CA GLY A 260 -14.42 -8.99 -15.48
C GLY A 260 -15.95 -9.08 -15.61
N TYR A 261 -16.71 -8.67 -14.60
CA TYR A 261 -18.18 -8.70 -14.64
C TYR A 261 -18.82 -7.93 -15.81
N GLY A 262 -18.09 -7.00 -16.44
CA GLY A 262 -18.57 -6.26 -17.61
C GLY A 262 -19.60 -5.18 -17.31
N ASP A 263 -19.79 -4.86 -16.03
CA ASP A 263 -20.68 -3.81 -15.52
C ASP A 263 -20.09 -2.39 -15.69
N ILE A 264 -18.76 -2.29 -15.75
CA ILE A 264 -18.02 -1.07 -16.11
C ILE A 264 -17.10 -1.40 -17.28
N VAL A 265 -17.23 -0.66 -18.38
CA VAL A 265 -16.47 -0.90 -19.60
C VAL A 265 -15.74 0.35 -20.09
N PRO A 266 -14.49 0.20 -20.60
CA PRO A 266 -13.78 1.28 -21.26
C PRO A 266 -14.33 1.51 -22.67
N THR A 267 -14.52 2.77 -23.05
CA THR A 267 -15.15 3.12 -24.34
C THR A 267 -14.21 3.84 -25.30
N ASN A 268 -13.24 4.58 -24.76
CA ASN A 268 -12.30 5.36 -25.55
C ASN A 268 -10.97 4.61 -25.72
N ILE A 269 -10.20 4.98 -26.75
CA ILE A 269 -8.88 4.39 -27.05
C ILE A 269 -7.95 4.41 -25.81
N PRO A 270 -7.79 5.51 -25.05
CA PRO A 270 -6.90 5.52 -23.88
C PRO A 270 -7.36 4.57 -22.77
N SER A 271 -8.67 4.50 -22.51
CA SER A 271 -9.25 3.61 -21.49
C SER A 271 -9.16 2.14 -21.90
N GLN A 272 -9.29 1.83 -23.20
CA GLN A 272 -9.12 0.48 -23.74
C GLN A 272 -7.65 0.04 -23.66
N PHE A 273 -6.72 0.93 -24.03
CA PHE A 273 -5.29 0.68 -23.86
C PHE A 273 -4.95 0.41 -22.39
N MET A 274 -5.51 1.19 -21.47
CA MET A 274 -5.31 0.95 -20.03
C MET A 274 -5.88 -0.41 -19.58
N ALA A 275 -7.00 -0.86 -20.14
CA ALA A 275 -7.53 -2.21 -19.87
C ALA A 275 -6.56 -3.31 -20.34
N ILE A 276 -5.92 -3.13 -21.50
CA ILE A 276 -4.86 -4.04 -21.98
C ILE A 276 -3.69 -4.05 -20.99
N VAL A 277 -3.24 -2.88 -20.54
CA VAL A 277 -2.15 -2.78 -19.54
C VAL A 277 -2.53 -3.52 -18.26
N ILE A 278 -3.74 -3.31 -17.72
CA ILE A 278 -4.22 -4.01 -16.52
C ILE A 278 -4.17 -5.54 -16.71
N SER A 279 -4.68 -6.04 -17.83
CA SER A 279 -4.70 -7.48 -18.15
C SER A 279 -3.30 -8.07 -18.33
N VAL A 280 -2.38 -7.34 -18.98
CA VAL A 280 -0.99 -7.80 -19.12
C VAL A 280 -0.29 -7.81 -17.76
N THR A 281 -0.47 -6.77 -16.95
CA THR A 281 0.11 -6.70 -15.60
C THR A 281 -0.42 -7.84 -14.71
N SER A 282 -1.71 -8.16 -14.78
CA SER A 282 -2.27 -9.24 -13.97
C SER A 282 -1.72 -10.61 -14.33
N VAL A 283 -1.65 -10.92 -15.64
CA VAL A 283 -1.06 -12.17 -16.13
C VAL A 283 0.41 -12.27 -15.71
N LEU A 284 1.19 -11.18 -15.86
CA LEU A 284 2.57 -11.15 -15.39
C LEU A 284 2.68 -11.42 -13.89
N CYS A 285 1.84 -10.78 -13.07
CA CYS A 285 1.84 -10.99 -11.62
C CYS A 285 1.47 -12.44 -11.24
N LEU A 286 0.50 -13.04 -11.94
CA LEU A 286 0.11 -14.44 -11.73
C LEU A 286 1.24 -15.41 -12.10
N ILE A 287 1.88 -15.23 -13.26
CA ILE A 287 3.03 -16.06 -13.69
C ILE A 287 4.16 -15.99 -12.66
N ILE A 288 4.48 -14.77 -12.24
CA ILE A 288 5.48 -14.48 -11.21
C ILE A 288 5.12 -15.23 -9.91
N PHE A 289 3.89 -15.09 -9.42
CA PHE A 289 3.45 -15.72 -8.18
C PHE A 289 3.46 -17.25 -8.27
N MET A 290 2.94 -17.83 -9.35
CA MET A 290 2.94 -19.28 -9.58
C MET A 290 4.36 -19.86 -9.66
N SER A 291 5.27 -19.15 -10.33
CA SER A 291 6.68 -19.56 -10.41
C SER A 291 7.33 -19.65 -9.03
N SER A 292 6.97 -18.75 -8.12
CA SER A 292 7.49 -18.77 -6.74
C SER A 292 6.95 -19.96 -5.94
N ILE A 293 5.66 -20.32 -6.10
CA ILE A 293 5.03 -21.46 -5.41
C ILE A 293 5.62 -22.78 -5.90
N LEU A 294 5.74 -22.96 -7.22
CA LEU A 294 6.30 -24.17 -7.82
C LEU A 294 7.75 -24.40 -7.36
N GLY A 295 8.56 -23.34 -7.31
CA GLY A 295 9.93 -23.43 -6.81
C GLY A 295 10.03 -23.90 -5.35
N ILE A 296 9.03 -23.58 -4.51
CA ILE A 296 8.95 -24.08 -3.13
C ILE A 296 8.58 -25.56 -3.11
N LYS A 297 7.56 -25.95 -3.88
CA LYS A 297 7.08 -27.34 -3.96
C LYS A 297 8.18 -28.30 -4.40
N ASP A 298 8.94 -27.95 -5.44
CA ASP A 298 10.03 -28.77 -5.99
C ASP A 298 11.17 -29.02 -5.00
N LYS A 299 11.32 -28.17 -3.97
CA LYS A 299 12.32 -28.39 -2.91
C LYS A 299 11.78 -29.21 -1.76
N LEU A 300 10.50 -29.06 -1.42
CA LEU A 300 9.85 -29.89 -0.40
C LEU A 300 9.81 -31.36 -0.86
N SER A 301 9.55 -31.62 -2.15
CA SER A 301 9.61 -32.99 -2.68
C SER A 301 11.02 -33.59 -2.60
N LYS A 302 12.05 -32.84 -3.00
CA LYS A 302 13.45 -33.32 -2.94
C LYS A 302 13.96 -33.56 -1.51
N GLN A 303 13.50 -32.79 -0.53
CA GLN A 303 13.87 -33.00 0.88
C GLN A 303 13.19 -34.22 1.50
N GLY A 304 12.02 -34.64 1.01
CA GLY A 304 11.33 -35.85 1.45
C GLY A 304 11.85 -37.13 0.79
N GLU A 305 12.56 -37.03 -0.34
CA GLU A 305 13.22 -38.16 -1.01
C GLU A 305 14.63 -38.46 -0.42
N GLU A 306 15.25 -37.49 0.28
CA GLU A 306 16.57 -37.64 0.92
C GLU A 306 16.50 -38.06 2.41
N SER A 307 15.30 -38.38 2.93
CA SER A 307 15.04 -38.81 4.32
C SER A 307 14.45 -40.21 4.38
#